data_AF-A0A1C5NCK2-F1
#
_entry.id   AF-A0A1C5NCK2-F1
#
_cell.length_a   1.000
_cell.length_b   1.000
_cell.length_c   1.000
_cell.angle_alpha   90.00
_cell.angle_beta   90.00
_cell.angle_gamma   90.00
#
_symmetry.space_group_name_H-M   'P 1'
#
loop_
_entity.id
_entity.type
_entity.pdbx_description
1 polymer ?
#
loop_
_entity_poly.entity_id
_entity_poly.type
_entity_poly.pdbx_seq_one_letter_code
_entity_poly.pdbx_strand_id
1 'polypeptide(L)'
;MATIRETILEYPSVGDMEGFLENVVFVKRDVNPEDKCTAENMKQVNLCVADTYAMMVNSQDFSENKLSITHPRSFYIQTARQLYIENGEPEKAAKLGKRIIIKGRAGNRW
;
A
#
# COMPACT_ATOMS: atom_id res chain seq x y z
N MET A 1 -5.01 -21.59 -11.41
CA MET A 1 -4.33 -20.32 -11.76
C MET A 1 -4.93 -19.30 -10.84
N ALA A 2 -4.13 -18.68 -9.97
CA ALA A 2 -4.64 -17.69 -9.03
C ALA A 2 -5.18 -16.47 -9.79
N THR A 3 -6.24 -15.86 -9.25
CA THR A 3 -6.76 -14.58 -9.75
C THR A 3 -5.84 -13.44 -9.32
N ILE A 4 -5.98 -12.27 -9.97
CA ILE A 4 -5.27 -11.05 -9.56
C ILE A 4 -5.59 -10.71 -8.10
N ARG A 5 -6.85 -10.86 -7.68
CA ARG A 5 -7.28 -10.65 -6.30
C ARG A 5 -6.55 -11.57 -5.32
N GLU A 6 -6.56 -12.89 -5.58
CA GLU A 6 -5.88 -13.87 -4.72
C GLU A 6 -4.39 -13.58 -4.60
N THR A 7 -3.74 -13.25 -5.72
CA THR A 7 -2.31 -12.94 -5.75
C THR A 7 -1.97 -11.68 -4.92
N ILE A 8 -2.86 -10.68 -4.92
CA ILE A 8 -2.68 -9.45 -4.12
C ILE A 8 -2.90 -9.73 -2.64
N LEU A 9 -3.85 -10.59 -2.28
CA LEU A 9 -4.16 -10.93 -0.89
C LEU A 9 -3.09 -11.81 -0.22
N GLU A 10 -2.28 -12.52 -1.00
CA GLU A 10 -1.10 -13.22 -0.49
C GLU A 10 -0.02 -12.27 0.07
N TYR A 11 -0.05 -10.99 -0.31
CA TYR A 11 0.89 -10.01 0.24
C TYR A 11 0.58 -9.70 1.71
N PRO A 12 1.62 -9.57 2.56
CA PRO A 12 1.44 -9.39 3.99
C PRO A 12 0.62 -8.14 4.30
N SER A 13 -0.33 -8.27 5.23
CA SER A 13 -1.26 -7.22 5.70
C SER A 13 -2.26 -6.70 4.68
N VAL A 14 -2.27 -7.17 3.42
CA VAL A 14 -3.21 -6.65 2.41
C VAL A 14 -4.64 -7.16 2.63
N GLY A 15 -4.79 -8.36 3.21
CA GLY A 15 -6.09 -8.93 3.56
C GLY A 15 -6.93 -8.06 4.50
N ASP A 16 -6.29 -7.32 5.41
CA ASP A 16 -6.99 -6.42 6.33
C ASP A 16 -7.55 -5.16 5.63
N MET A 17 -7.17 -4.91 4.37
CA MET A 17 -7.53 -3.74 3.58
C MET A 17 -8.31 -4.09 2.30
N GLU A 18 -8.99 -5.24 2.27
CA GLU A 18 -9.82 -5.69 1.14
C GLU A 18 -10.79 -4.59 0.65
N GLY A 19 -11.45 -3.88 1.56
CA GLY A 19 -12.37 -2.80 1.19
C GLY A 19 -11.70 -1.60 0.49
N PHE A 20 -10.44 -1.31 0.80
CA PHE A 20 -9.68 -0.25 0.11
C PHE A 20 -9.16 -0.73 -1.25
N LEU A 21 -8.70 -1.99 -1.30
CA LEU A 21 -8.25 -2.63 -2.53
C LEU A 21 -9.37 -2.64 -3.58
N GLU A 22 -10.57 -3.09 -3.18
CA GLU A 22 -11.73 -3.22 -4.09
C GLU A 22 -12.30 -1.87 -4.52
N ASN A 23 -12.53 -0.96 -3.58
CA ASN A 23 -13.25 0.28 -3.87
C ASN A 23 -12.35 1.41 -4.40
N VAL A 24 -11.04 1.35 -4.18
CA VAL A 24 -10.13 2.47 -4.48
C VAL A 24 -9.00 2.06 -5.43
N VAL A 25 -8.30 0.96 -5.15
CA VAL A 25 -7.10 0.61 -5.92
C VAL A 25 -7.47 0.05 -7.29
N PHE A 26 -8.40 -0.92 -7.35
CA PHE A 26 -8.86 -1.47 -8.62
C PHE A 26 -9.53 -0.41 -9.51
N VAL A 27 -10.31 0.50 -8.91
CA VAL A 27 -10.93 1.62 -9.63
C VAL A 27 -9.88 2.60 -10.18
N LYS A 28 -8.84 2.93 -9.40
CA LYS A 28 -7.80 3.89 -9.84
C LYS A 28 -6.89 3.36 -10.93
N ARG A 29 -6.64 2.04 -10.95
CA ARG A 29 -5.74 1.41 -11.92
C ARG A 29 -6.45 0.72 -13.07
N ASP A 30 -7.79 0.76 -13.08
CA ASP A 30 -8.64 0.09 -14.08
C ASP A 30 -8.28 -1.40 -14.22
N VAL A 31 -8.17 -2.08 -13.07
CA VAL A 31 -7.78 -3.50 -12.98
C VAL A 31 -9.00 -4.33 -12.62
N ASN A 32 -9.27 -5.38 -13.40
CA ASN A 32 -10.33 -6.33 -13.10
C ASN A 32 -9.83 -7.40 -12.10
N PRO A 33 -10.41 -7.52 -10.89
CA PRO A 33 -9.95 -8.45 -9.85
C PRO A 33 -10.10 -9.93 -10.23
N GLU A 34 -11.08 -10.25 -11.10
CA GLU A 34 -11.41 -11.61 -11.54
C GLU A 34 -10.54 -12.09 -12.70
N ASP A 35 -9.70 -11.21 -13.26
CA ASP A 35 -8.80 -11.60 -14.34
C ASP A 35 -7.71 -12.53 -13.83
N LYS A 36 -7.24 -13.38 -14.74
CA LYS A 36 -6.17 -14.34 -14.46
C LYS A 36 -4.86 -13.60 -14.24
N CYS A 37 -4.13 -13.99 -13.20
CA CYS A 37 -2.79 -13.49 -12.97
C CYS A 37 -1.83 -14.09 -14.01
N THR A 38 -1.35 -13.26 -14.94
CA THR A 38 -0.34 -13.59 -15.95
C THR A 38 0.93 -12.80 -15.70
N ALA A 39 2.06 -13.23 -16.27
CA ALA A 39 3.36 -12.55 -16.11
C ALA A 39 3.35 -11.09 -16.58
N GLU A 40 2.48 -10.75 -17.54
CA GLU A 40 2.30 -9.39 -18.04
C GLU A 40 1.53 -8.51 -17.04
N ASN A 41 0.58 -9.09 -16.31
CA ASN A 41 -0.24 -8.42 -15.30
C ASN A 41 0.47 -8.31 -13.94
N MET A 42 1.56 -9.05 -13.71
CA MET A 42 2.36 -8.97 -12.48
C MET A 42 2.84 -7.55 -12.18
N LYS A 43 3.15 -6.78 -13.22
CA LYS A 43 3.51 -5.37 -13.08
C LYS A 43 2.38 -4.55 -12.45
N GLN A 44 1.15 -4.75 -12.92
CA GLN A 44 -0.03 -4.07 -12.37
C GLN A 44 -0.35 -4.56 -10.96
N VAL A 45 -0.25 -5.86 -10.70
CA VAL A 45 -0.41 -6.47 -9.37
C VAL A 45 0.52 -5.80 -8.35
N ASN A 46 1.82 -5.75 -8.66
CA ASN A 46 2.83 -5.15 -7.78
C ASN A 46 2.56 -3.67 -7.51
N LEU A 47 2.07 -2.96 -8.52
CA LEU A 47 1.72 -1.56 -8.41
C LEU A 47 0.42 -1.33 -7.61
N CYS A 48 -0.58 -2.23 -7.70
CA CYS A 48 -1.76 -2.22 -6.82
C CYS A 48 -1.36 -2.44 -5.36
N VAL A 49 -0.46 -3.40 -5.10
CA VAL A 49 0.08 -3.65 -3.76
C VAL A 49 0.82 -2.41 -3.24
N ALA A 50 1.60 -1.73 -4.08
CA ALA A 50 2.30 -0.51 -3.72
C ALA A 50 1.35 0.65 -3.37
N ASP A 51 0.20 0.78 -4.04
CA ASP A 51 -0.84 1.76 -3.70
C ASP A 51 -1.49 1.45 -2.35
N THR A 52 -1.77 0.17 -2.07
CA THR A 52 -2.33 -0.26 -0.78
C THR A 52 -1.36 0.01 0.36
N TYR A 53 -0.08 -0.34 0.20
CA TYR A 53 0.95 -0.02 1.18
C TYR A 53 1.17 1.48 1.34
N ALA A 54 1.08 2.27 0.27
CA ALA A 54 1.16 3.73 0.37
C ALA A 54 0.05 4.34 1.27
N MET A 55 -1.14 3.74 1.29
CA MET A 55 -2.20 4.17 2.22
C MET A 55 -1.99 3.70 3.64
N MET A 56 -1.47 2.49 3.86
CA MET A 56 -1.07 2.05 5.20
C MET A 56 0.01 2.96 5.80
N VAL A 57 0.86 3.54 4.94
CA VAL A 57 1.83 4.56 5.34
C VAL A 57 1.19 5.90 5.68
N ASN A 58 -0.09 6.12 5.44
CA ASN A 58 -0.81 7.33 5.86
C ASN A 58 -1.78 7.08 7.02
N SER A 59 -2.16 5.83 7.29
CA SER A 59 -2.96 5.50 8.46
C SER A 59 -2.16 5.68 9.75
N GLN A 60 -2.87 5.82 10.87
CA GLN A 60 -2.27 5.89 12.19
C GLN A 60 -1.69 4.51 12.52
N ASP A 61 -0.51 4.45 13.14
CA ASP A 61 0.10 3.16 13.51
C ASP A 61 -0.89 2.41 14.42
N PHE A 62 -1.44 1.31 13.92
CA PHE A 62 -2.44 0.52 14.62
C PHE A 62 -1.79 -0.74 15.16
N SER A 63 -1.67 -0.85 16.47
CA SER A 63 -1.27 -2.07 17.15
C SER A 63 -2.52 -2.76 17.68
N GLU A 64 -3.05 -3.74 16.93
CA GLU A 64 -4.10 -4.58 17.47
C GLU A 64 -3.47 -5.68 18.31
N ASN A 65 -3.78 -5.66 19.60
CA ASN A 65 -3.32 -6.63 20.58
C ASN A 65 -4.04 -7.96 20.33
N LYS A 66 -3.27 -9.05 20.46
CA LYS A 66 -3.58 -10.49 20.28
C LYS A 66 -3.25 -11.03 18.88
N LEU A 67 -2.02 -11.56 18.76
CA LEU A 67 -1.52 -12.47 17.71
C LEU A 67 -1.00 -11.83 16.39
N SER A 68 -0.79 -10.51 16.36
CA SER A 68 -0.47 -9.74 15.15
C SER A 68 1.04 -9.68 14.86
N ILE A 69 1.45 -10.17 13.69
CA ILE A 69 2.73 -9.76 13.09
C ILE A 69 2.59 -8.27 12.78
N THR A 70 3.05 -7.42 13.70
CA THR A 70 2.99 -5.98 13.52
C THR A 70 4.15 -5.58 12.63
N HIS A 71 3.90 -5.38 11.34
CA HIS A 71 4.94 -4.81 10.47
C HIS A 71 5.10 -3.32 10.83
N PRO A 72 6.32 -2.86 11.13
CA PRO A 72 6.54 -1.45 11.41
C PRO A 72 6.22 -0.62 10.18
N ARG A 73 5.77 0.62 10.34
CA ARG A 73 5.48 1.54 9.22
C ARG A 73 6.62 1.63 8.19
N SER A 74 7.86 1.54 8.66
CA SER A 74 9.06 1.52 7.81
C SER A 74 9.08 0.37 6.82
N PHE A 75 8.54 -0.80 7.19
CA PHE A 75 8.41 -1.95 6.31
C PHE A 75 7.52 -1.58 5.11
N TYR A 76 6.31 -1.06 5.35
CA TYR A 76 5.39 -0.65 4.28
C TYR A 76 5.97 0.47 3.39
N ILE A 77 6.73 1.41 3.97
CA ILE A 77 7.41 2.46 3.19
C ILE A 77 8.45 1.85 2.26
N GLN A 78 9.29 0.95 2.78
CA GLN A 78 10.38 0.34 2.02
C GLN A 78 9.86 -0.57 0.92
N THR A 79 8.88 -1.42 1.23
CA THR A 79 8.27 -2.34 0.26
C THR A 79 7.52 -1.58 -0.83
N ALA A 80 6.69 -0.59 -0.48
CA ALA A 80 6.02 0.23 -1.48
C ALA A 80 7.03 0.96 -2.38
N ARG A 81 8.08 1.52 -1.80
CA ARG A 81 9.12 2.24 -2.55
C ARG A 81 9.85 1.32 -3.53
N GLN A 82 10.19 0.10 -3.10
CA GLN A 82 10.82 -0.90 -3.95
C GLN A 82 9.90 -1.29 -5.11
N LEU A 83 8.64 -1.63 -4.83
CA LEU A 83 7.66 -2.00 -5.84
C LEU A 83 7.42 -0.87 -6.87
N TYR A 84 7.35 0.38 -6.45
CA TYR A 84 7.24 1.51 -7.39
C TYR A 84 8.48 1.67 -8.29
N ILE A 85 9.70 1.46 -7.75
CA ILE A 85 10.94 1.59 -8.53
C ILE A 85 11.05 0.45 -9.54
N GLU A 86 10.83 -0.79 -9.10
CA GLU A 86 10.94 -1.99 -9.96
C GLU A 86 9.93 -1.97 -11.11
N ASN A 87 8.75 -1.37 -10.89
CA ASN A 87 7.69 -1.29 -11.89
C ASN A 87 7.67 0.04 -12.67
N GLY A 88 8.67 0.92 -12.50
CA GLY A 88 8.88 2.10 -13.33
C GLY A 88 8.07 3.35 -12.94
N GLU A 89 7.57 3.45 -11.71
CA GLU A 89 6.93 4.66 -11.14
C GLU A 89 7.79 5.32 -10.03
N PRO A 90 9.06 5.71 -10.29
CA PRO A 90 9.98 6.22 -9.26
C PRO A 90 9.53 7.54 -8.63
N GLU A 91 8.70 8.33 -9.33
CA GLU A 91 8.18 9.60 -8.83
C GLU A 91 7.24 9.42 -7.63
N LYS A 92 6.43 8.36 -7.62
CA LYS A 92 5.56 8.03 -6.48
C LYS A 92 6.39 7.52 -5.31
N ALA A 93 7.42 6.72 -5.59
CA ALA A 93 8.42 6.31 -4.60
C ALA A 93 9.11 7.49 -3.90
N ALA A 94 9.41 8.57 -4.63
CA ALA A 94 10.03 9.78 -4.07
C ALA A 94 9.08 10.66 -3.23
N LYS A 95 7.76 10.45 -3.36
CA LYS A 95 6.73 11.16 -2.57
C LYS A 95 6.39 10.40 -1.28
N LEU A 96 6.59 9.08 -1.24
CA LEU A 96 6.45 8.28 -0.03
C LEU A 96 7.36 8.77 1.11
N GLY A 97 6.82 8.86 2.32
CA GLY A 97 7.56 9.26 3.52
C GLY A 97 7.77 10.78 3.69
N LYS A 98 7.42 11.62 2.70
CA LYS A 98 7.39 13.08 2.88
C LYS A 98 6.16 13.46 3.69
N ARG A 99 6.29 13.45 5.01
CA ARG A 99 5.24 13.84 5.95
C ARG A 99 4.84 15.29 5.68
N ILE A 100 3.55 15.55 5.43
CA ILE A 100 2.97 16.86 5.73
C ILE A 100 2.96 16.93 7.26
N ILE A 101 4.02 17.47 7.84
CA ILE A 101 4.02 17.81 9.26
C ILE A 101 3.06 18.99 9.38
N ILE A 102 1.79 18.70 9.69
CA ILE A 102 0.90 19.72 10.23
C ILE A 102 1.47 20.02 11.62
N LYS A 103 2.42 20.97 11.68
CA LYS A 103 2.85 21.55 12.96
C LYS A 103 1.58 22.17 13.54
N GLY A 104 0.98 21.52 14.52
CA GLY A 104 -0.04 22.14 15.34
C GLY A 104 0.49 23.50 15.77
N ARG A 105 -0.35 24.53 15.66
CA ARG A 105 -0.03 25.91 16.03
C ARG A 105 0.57 25.85 17.44
N ALA A 106 1.88 26.09 17.57
CA ALA A 106 2.51 26.16 18.87
C ALA A 106 1.77 27.25 19.65
N GLY A 107 1.00 26.87 20.66
CA GLY A 107 0.43 27.84 21.59
C GLY A 107 1.61 28.54 22.23
N ASN A 108 1.73 29.85 21.99
CA ASN A 108 2.73 30.71 22.64
C ASN A 108 2.73 30.37 24.14
N ARG A 109 3.77 29.68 24.60
CA ARG A 109 4.04 29.52 26.03
C ARG A 109 4.70 30.83 26.45
N TRP A 110 3.95 31.57 27.26
CA TRP A 110 4.37 32.74 28.01
C TRP A 110 5.23 32.30 29.20
#